data_AF-F8NHW4-F1
#
_entry.id   AF-F8NHW4-F1
#
_cell.length_a   1.000
_cell.length_b   1.000
_cell.length_c   1.000
_cell.angle_alpha   90.00
_cell.angle_beta   90.00
_cell.angle_gamma   90.00
#
_symmetry.space_group_name_H-M   'P 1'
#
loop_
_entity.id
_entity.type
_entity.pdbx_description
1 polymer ?
#
loop_
_entity_poly.entity_id
_entity_poly.type
_entity_poly.pdbx_seq_one_letter_code
_entity_poly.pdbx_strand_id
1 'polypeptide(L)'
;MVVDAPADDMEVLKQALECSTNKGRVGTHKQFKNKLDTGMDYFINTDVRPGFKCRRKVFHAWFDDESAKMDHIDCDSSKAEGCNRCSLPQPKVCYDLHQPAFFDRFHRNPIPKFPRPSNRSRVTTYKMGITDLALHTAFKSWREDKTKEVYGEAHLVNIGPSLFMSNNTLTRIVDCTHHFQVQGVKDLNKETRWQGCLEYGQEVVLVVLLVEPPPQTRPPLVSTPLPSRLPDTVATHTTIATPTVPRKNKCRACGVEGHNIRNQVCA
;
A
#
# COMPACT_ATOMS: atom_id res chain seq x y z
N MET A 1 4.09 -38.54 24.43
CA MET A 1 2.68 -38.97 24.36
C MET A 1 1.98 -38.04 23.38
N VAL A 2 1.82 -38.49 22.15
CA VAL A 2 1.12 -37.75 21.10
C VAL A 2 -0.36 -37.86 21.43
N VAL A 3 -1.00 -36.72 21.68
CA VAL A 3 -2.44 -36.68 21.92
C VAL A 3 -3.09 -36.67 20.55
N ASP A 4 -3.54 -37.85 20.11
CA ASP A 4 -4.32 -37.98 18.88
C ASP A 4 -5.57 -37.11 19.01
N ALA A 5 -5.69 -36.11 18.15
CA ALA A 5 -6.93 -35.38 17.97
C ALA A 5 -7.90 -36.28 17.19
N PRO A 6 -9.18 -36.37 17.58
CA PRO A 6 -10.14 -37.21 16.88
C PRO A 6 -10.26 -36.76 15.43
N ALA A 7 -10.18 -37.71 14.50
CA ALA A 7 -10.23 -37.50 13.05
C ALA A 7 -11.46 -36.69 12.58
N ASP A 8 -12.51 -36.64 13.40
CA ASP A 8 -13.77 -35.93 13.15
C ASP A 8 -13.59 -34.41 12.99
N ASP A 9 -12.63 -33.77 13.66
CA ASP A 9 -12.49 -32.31 13.65
C ASP A 9 -11.91 -31.76 12.33
N MET A 10 -11.06 -32.54 11.64
CA MET A 10 -10.44 -32.13 10.37
C MET A 10 -11.40 -32.28 9.19
N GLU A 11 -12.22 -33.33 9.21
CA GLU A 11 -13.23 -33.60 8.17
C GLU A 11 -14.34 -32.54 8.19
N VAL A 12 -14.77 -32.13 9.38
CA VAL A 12 -15.74 -31.03 9.56
C VAL A 12 -15.21 -29.71 8.97
N LEU A 13 -13.90 -29.46 9.03
CA LEU A 13 -13.30 -28.27 8.41
C LEU A 13 -13.19 -28.42 6.88
N LYS A 14 -12.72 -29.56 6.36
CA LYS A 14 -12.70 -29.79 4.91
C LYS A 14 -14.10 -29.57 4.33
N GLN A 15 -15.13 -30.12 4.99
CA GLN A 15 -16.52 -29.93 4.61
C GLN A 15 -16.98 -28.47 4.71
N ALA A 16 -16.59 -27.74 5.76
CA ALA A 16 -16.92 -26.31 5.91
C ALA A 16 -16.20 -25.41 4.89
N LEU A 17 -14.97 -25.76 4.50
CA LEU A 17 -14.17 -25.08 3.48
C LEU A 17 -14.68 -25.41 2.07
N GLU A 18 -15.00 -26.67 1.78
CA GLU A 18 -15.60 -27.11 0.50
C GLU A 18 -16.99 -26.51 0.27
N CYS A 19 -17.80 -26.38 1.33
CA CYS A 19 -19.09 -25.67 1.27
C CYS A 19 -18.93 -24.17 0.97
N SER A 20 -17.74 -23.59 1.18
CA SER A 20 -17.42 -22.21 0.85
C SER A 20 -16.90 -22.04 -0.58
N THR A 21 -16.17 -23.03 -1.12
CA THR A 21 -15.64 -23.02 -2.50
C THR A 21 -16.69 -23.38 -3.55
N ASN A 22 -17.72 -24.17 -3.20
CA ASN A 22 -18.80 -24.60 -4.11
C ASN A 22 -19.92 -23.55 -4.35
N LYS A 23 -19.81 -22.33 -3.81
CA LYS A 23 -20.72 -21.24 -4.18
C LYS A 23 -20.33 -20.68 -5.54
N GLY A 24 -20.88 -21.33 -6.57
CA GLY A 24 -20.72 -20.98 -7.96
C GLY A 24 -20.90 -19.48 -8.25
N ARG A 25 -20.07 -19.02 -9.18
CA ARG A 25 -20.20 -17.75 -9.90
C ARG A 25 -21.56 -17.70 -10.59
N VAL A 26 -22.57 -17.14 -9.93
CA VAL A 26 -23.75 -16.61 -10.60
C VAL A 26 -23.77 -15.12 -10.33
N GLY A 27 -23.53 -14.34 -11.38
CA GLY A 27 -23.55 -12.90 -11.30
C GLY A 27 -24.92 -12.40 -10.89
N THR A 28 -24.98 -11.57 -9.86
CA THR A 28 -25.83 -10.38 -9.79
C THR A 28 -25.54 -9.61 -8.50
N HIS A 29 -25.39 -8.30 -8.66
CA HIS A 29 -25.37 -7.24 -7.64
C HIS A 29 -24.40 -7.33 -6.46
N LYS A 30 -23.44 -6.40 -6.52
CA LYS A 30 -22.52 -5.92 -5.48
C LYS A 30 -23.24 -5.57 -4.17
N GLN A 31 -23.52 -6.57 -3.34
CA GLN A 31 -23.56 -6.42 -1.89
C GLN A 31 -22.24 -6.98 -1.34
N PHE A 32 -21.26 -6.11 -1.13
CA PHE A 32 -20.10 -6.44 -0.29
C PHE A 32 -20.60 -6.61 1.15
N LYS A 33 -21.13 -7.78 1.48
CA LYS A 33 -21.18 -8.23 2.87
C LYS A 33 -19.73 -8.49 3.24
N ASN A 34 -19.23 -7.76 4.24
CA ASN A 34 -17.94 -7.95 4.90
C ASN A 34 -17.89 -9.30 5.63
N LYS A 35 -18.18 -10.39 4.93
CA LYS A 35 -18.04 -11.73 5.47
C LYS A 35 -16.59 -12.13 5.21
N LEU A 36 -15.82 -12.28 6.27
CA LEU A 36 -14.51 -12.91 6.19
C LEU A 36 -14.67 -14.25 5.49
N ASP A 37 -13.76 -14.52 4.57
CA ASP A 37 -13.61 -15.86 4.00
C ASP A 37 -13.49 -16.88 5.14
N THR A 38 -14.11 -18.06 5.00
CA THR A 38 -14.17 -19.05 6.07
C THR A 38 -12.76 -19.46 6.52
N GLY A 39 -11.83 -19.68 5.60
CA GLY A 39 -10.44 -20.01 5.95
C GLY A 39 -9.77 -18.88 6.73
N MET A 40 -9.97 -17.64 6.30
CA MET A 40 -9.43 -16.47 6.99
C MET A 40 -10.05 -16.26 8.38
N ASP A 41 -11.34 -16.53 8.55
CA ASP A 41 -12.01 -16.46 9.85
C ASP A 41 -11.45 -17.51 10.82
N TYR A 42 -11.31 -18.77 10.38
CA TYR A 42 -10.70 -19.82 11.19
C TYR A 42 -9.23 -19.52 11.51
N PHE A 43 -8.49 -18.90 10.59
CA PHE A 43 -7.10 -18.49 10.81
C PHE A 43 -6.96 -17.33 11.80
N ILE A 44 -7.84 -16.32 11.75
CA ILE A 44 -7.78 -15.16 12.65
C ILE A 44 -8.27 -15.53 14.05
N ASN A 45 -9.42 -16.21 14.11
CA ASN A 45 -10.15 -16.55 15.34
C ASN A 45 -9.85 -17.97 15.82
N THR A 46 -8.67 -18.52 15.48
CA THR A 46 -8.26 -19.88 15.84
C THR A 46 -8.34 -20.14 17.34
N ASP A 47 -8.01 -19.17 18.17
CA ASP A 47 -8.05 -19.29 19.64
C ASP A 47 -9.47 -19.50 20.21
N VAL A 48 -10.49 -18.96 19.54
CA VAL A 48 -11.89 -19.02 19.98
C VAL A 48 -12.75 -20.01 19.20
N ARG A 49 -12.30 -20.49 18.04
CA ARG A 49 -13.01 -21.46 17.21
C ARG A 49 -12.78 -22.90 17.73
N PRO A 50 -13.84 -23.72 17.87
CA PRO A 50 -13.68 -25.12 18.26
C PRO A 50 -12.93 -25.92 17.17
N GLY A 51 -12.23 -26.99 17.56
CA GLY A 51 -11.49 -27.91 16.66
C GLY A 51 -10.08 -27.46 16.26
N PHE A 52 -9.81 -26.14 16.25
CA PHE A 52 -8.53 -25.60 15.75
C PHE A 52 -7.84 -24.75 16.80
N LYS A 53 -7.06 -25.34 17.70
CA LYS A 53 -6.17 -24.58 18.61
C LYS A 53 -4.82 -24.20 17.98
N CYS A 54 -4.68 -24.40 16.67
CA CYS A 54 -3.44 -24.26 15.92
C CYS A 54 -3.67 -23.57 14.58
N ARG A 55 -3.04 -22.41 14.35
CA ARG A 55 -3.21 -21.68 13.07
C ARG A 55 -2.66 -22.48 11.87
N ARG A 56 -1.68 -23.37 12.10
CA ARG A 56 -1.09 -24.26 11.08
C ARG A 56 -2.09 -25.24 10.50
N LYS A 57 -2.98 -25.77 11.34
CA LYS A 57 -4.00 -26.72 10.93
C LYS A 57 -4.96 -26.12 9.91
N VAL A 58 -5.21 -24.81 9.99
CA VAL A 58 -6.04 -24.09 9.01
C VAL A 58 -5.38 -24.12 7.62
N PHE A 59 -4.06 -23.91 7.54
CA PHE A 59 -3.33 -24.02 6.26
C PHE A 59 -3.29 -25.45 5.74
N HIS A 60 -2.97 -26.42 6.60
CA HIS A 60 -2.94 -27.83 6.20
C HIS A 60 -4.30 -28.32 5.67
N ALA A 61 -5.41 -27.88 6.28
CA ALA A 61 -6.74 -28.21 5.78
C ALA A 61 -7.10 -27.44 4.50
N TRP A 62 -6.71 -26.16 4.39
CA TRP A 62 -7.05 -25.33 3.24
C TRP A 62 -6.33 -25.76 1.95
N PHE A 63 -5.06 -26.14 2.06
CA PHE A 63 -4.25 -26.59 0.92
C PHE A 63 -4.26 -28.12 0.74
N ASP A 64 -5.04 -28.83 1.57
CA ASP A 64 -5.09 -30.29 1.62
C ASP A 64 -3.71 -30.95 1.73
N ASP A 65 -2.83 -30.38 2.56
CA ASP A 65 -1.45 -30.87 2.75
C ASP A 65 -1.40 -32.32 3.27
N GLU A 66 -2.52 -32.86 3.77
CA GLU A 66 -2.67 -34.27 4.16
C GLU A 66 -2.51 -35.22 2.97
N SER A 67 -3.04 -34.86 1.80
CA SER A 67 -2.87 -35.68 0.59
C SER A 67 -1.42 -35.64 0.09
N ALA A 68 -0.73 -34.52 0.29
CA ALA A 68 0.67 -34.33 -0.08
C ALA A 68 1.69 -34.93 0.90
N LYS A 69 1.26 -35.49 2.05
CA LYS A 69 2.18 -36.08 3.04
C LYS A 69 2.97 -37.26 2.52
N MET A 70 2.43 -37.99 1.55
CA MET A 70 3.06 -39.19 1.00
C MET A 70 3.83 -38.94 -0.30
N ASP A 71 3.68 -37.76 -0.91
CA ASP A 71 4.32 -37.40 -2.19
C ASP A 71 5.84 -37.58 -2.14
N HIS A 72 6.45 -37.37 -0.97
CA HIS A 72 7.88 -37.57 -0.80
C HIS A 72 8.30 -39.05 -0.91
N ILE A 73 7.46 -40.00 -0.46
CA ILE A 73 7.71 -41.45 -0.57
C ILE A 73 7.50 -41.88 -2.02
N ASP A 74 6.47 -41.37 -2.68
CA ASP A 74 6.19 -41.67 -4.09
C ASP A 74 7.30 -41.13 -5.01
N CYS A 75 7.90 -39.99 -4.66
CA CYS A 75 9.00 -39.39 -5.41
C CYS A 75 10.33 -40.16 -5.27
N ASP A 76 10.60 -40.80 -4.12
CA ASP A 76 11.80 -41.62 -3.90
C ASP A 76 11.49 -42.79 -2.95
N SER A 77 10.92 -43.85 -3.52
CA SER A 77 10.54 -45.06 -2.79
C SER A 77 11.72 -45.92 -2.35
N SER A 78 12.94 -45.57 -2.76
CA SER A 78 14.16 -46.27 -2.34
C SER A 78 14.57 -45.95 -0.89
N LYS A 79 14.03 -44.86 -0.32
CA LYS A 79 14.28 -44.43 1.06
C LYS A 79 13.00 -44.47 1.87
N ALA A 80 13.08 -44.98 3.10
CA ALA A 80 11.96 -45.00 4.03
C ALA A 80 11.40 -43.59 4.34
N GLU A 81 12.25 -42.57 4.30
CA GLU A 81 11.88 -41.17 4.56
C GLU A 81 11.46 -40.41 3.28
N GLY A 82 11.57 -41.05 2.10
CA GLY A 82 11.28 -40.42 0.82
C GLY A 82 12.31 -39.38 0.36
N CYS A 83 11.90 -38.54 -0.59
CA CYS A 83 12.71 -37.48 -1.17
C CYS A 83 12.81 -36.27 -0.23
N ASN A 84 14.02 -35.96 0.25
CA ASN A 84 14.29 -34.81 1.12
C ASN A 84 13.88 -33.44 0.54
N ARG A 85 13.72 -33.32 -0.79
CA ARG A 85 13.24 -32.09 -1.42
C ARG A 85 11.71 -31.95 -1.36
N CYS A 86 11.01 -33.08 -1.33
CA CYS A 86 9.55 -33.15 -1.31
C CYS A 86 9.01 -33.27 0.11
N SER A 87 9.83 -33.71 1.07
CA SER A 87 9.44 -33.81 2.48
C SER A 87 9.23 -32.42 3.10
N LEU A 88 8.05 -32.16 3.64
CA LEU A 88 7.76 -30.93 4.38
C LEU A 88 8.48 -30.98 5.75
N PRO A 89 9.47 -30.09 6.01
CA PRO A 89 10.17 -30.10 7.28
C PRO A 89 9.23 -29.67 8.41
N GLN A 90 9.24 -30.42 9.51
CA GLN A 90 8.49 -30.06 10.70
C GLN A 90 9.08 -28.77 11.30
N PRO A 91 8.29 -27.69 11.47
CA PRO A 91 8.87 -26.44 11.92
C PRO A 91 9.18 -26.49 13.42
N LYS A 92 10.37 -26.02 13.80
CA LYS A 92 10.88 -26.02 15.20
C LYS A 92 10.00 -25.25 16.19
N VAL A 93 9.28 -24.25 15.69
CA VAL A 93 8.34 -23.42 16.46
C VAL A 93 6.97 -23.55 15.80
N CYS A 94 5.90 -23.67 16.58
CA CYS A 94 4.55 -23.84 16.04
C CYS A 94 3.88 -22.51 15.66
N TYR A 95 3.07 -21.92 16.53
CA TYR A 95 2.44 -20.61 16.33
C TYR A 95 2.38 -19.88 17.68
N ASP A 96 2.01 -18.59 17.63
CA ASP A 96 1.76 -17.72 18.77
C ASP A 96 0.84 -18.35 19.82
N LEU A 97 -0.17 -19.12 19.40
CA LEU A 97 -1.10 -19.79 20.31
C LEU A 97 -0.49 -20.94 21.12
N HIS A 98 0.49 -21.65 20.55
CA HIS A 98 1.11 -22.81 21.20
C HIS A 98 2.42 -22.46 21.93
N GLN A 99 3.12 -21.42 21.47
CA GLN A 99 4.41 -21.01 22.02
C GLN A 99 4.49 -19.49 22.16
N PRO A 100 3.59 -18.87 22.96
CA PRO A 100 3.49 -17.40 23.05
C PRO A 100 4.81 -16.74 23.45
N ALA A 101 5.57 -17.36 24.37
CA ALA A 101 6.87 -16.87 24.81
C ALA A 101 7.90 -16.67 23.68
N PHE A 102 7.83 -17.45 22.60
CA PHE A 102 8.71 -17.27 21.44
C PHE A 102 8.35 -16.00 20.64
N PHE A 103 7.11 -15.55 20.75
CA PHE A 103 6.55 -14.42 19.99
C PHE A 103 6.45 -13.12 20.78
N ASP A 104 6.75 -13.11 22.08
CA ASP A 104 6.79 -11.92 22.95
C ASP A 104 7.61 -10.77 22.35
N ARG A 105 8.76 -11.08 21.74
CA ARG A 105 9.60 -10.07 21.05
C ARG A 105 8.94 -9.41 19.84
N PHE A 106 7.89 -10.01 19.28
CA PHE A 106 7.15 -9.51 18.12
C PHE A 106 5.84 -8.80 18.50
N HIS A 107 5.37 -8.95 19.74
CA HIS A 107 4.31 -8.13 20.29
C HIS A 107 4.84 -6.69 20.42
N ARG A 108 4.63 -5.91 19.37
CA ARG A 108 5.34 -4.64 19.14
C ARG A 108 5.01 -3.60 20.22
N ASN A 109 6.06 -2.91 20.63
CA ASN A 109 6.00 -1.55 21.13
C ASN A 109 5.14 -0.67 20.19
N PRO A 110 4.36 0.29 20.72
CA PRO A 110 3.55 1.18 19.89
C PRO A 110 4.39 1.81 18.78
N ILE A 111 4.02 1.56 17.51
CA ILE A 111 4.69 2.20 16.37
C ILE A 111 4.47 3.72 16.53
N PRO A 112 5.55 4.53 16.57
CA PRO A 112 5.40 5.98 16.62
C PRO A 112 4.51 6.47 15.47
N LYS A 113 3.48 7.26 15.81
CA LYS A 113 2.61 7.86 14.78
C LYS A 113 3.38 9.00 14.13
N PHE A 114 3.92 8.76 12.93
CA PHE A 114 4.53 9.82 12.14
C PHE A 114 3.45 10.78 11.59
N PRO A 115 3.75 12.09 11.46
CA PRO A 115 2.90 13.02 10.75
C PRO A 115 2.57 12.48 9.36
N ARG A 116 1.30 12.55 8.96
CA ARG A 116 0.91 12.05 7.63
C ARG A 116 1.55 12.98 6.59
N PRO A 117 2.26 12.42 5.59
CA PRO A 117 2.75 13.24 4.49
C PRO A 117 1.57 13.91 3.78
N SER A 118 1.79 15.11 3.24
CA SER A 118 0.78 15.80 2.45
C SER A 118 0.24 14.89 1.35
N ASN A 119 -1.06 15.03 1.08
CA ASN A 119 -1.69 14.30 0.00
C ASN A 119 -1.14 14.80 -1.34
N ARG A 120 -1.05 13.87 -2.30
CA ARG A 120 -0.77 14.17 -3.71
C ARG A 120 -1.92 15.00 -4.27
N SER A 121 -1.62 15.89 -5.20
CA SER A 121 -2.62 16.72 -5.86
C SER A 121 -3.55 15.84 -6.71
N ARG A 122 -4.80 16.25 -6.88
CA ARG A 122 -5.69 15.57 -7.82
C ARG A 122 -5.33 16.03 -9.23
N VAL A 123 -4.92 15.08 -10.07
CA VAL A 123 -4.71 15.34 -11.50
C VAL A 123 -6.03 15.12 -12.20
N THR A 124 -6.49 16.12 -12.94
CA THR A 124 -7.69 16.03 -13.77
C THR A 124 -7.34 15.33 -15.08
N THR A 125 -8.22 14.44 -15.56
CA THR A 125 -8.05 13.80 -16.87
C THR A 125 -8.01 14.86 -17.97
N TYR A 126 -7.02 14.76 -18.85
CA TYR A 126 -6.82 15.64 -19.98
C TYR A 126 -6.45 14.82 -21.21
N LYS A 127 -6.47 15.45 -22.39
CA LYS A 127 -5.91 14.85 -23.61
C LYS A 127 -4.46 15.34 -23.72
N MET A 128 -3.51 14.42 -23.79
CA MET A 128 -2.10 14.76 -23.98
C MET A 128 -1.93 15.60 -25.25
N GLY A 129 -1.35 16.78 -25.09
CA GLY A 129 -0.92 17.65 -26.16
C GLY A 129 0.46 17.28 -26.68
N ILE A 130 0.94 18.09 -27.63
CA ILE A 130 2.25 17.91 -28.26
C ILE A 130 3.39 18.09 -27.23
N THR A 131 3.26 19.08 -26.34
CA THR A 131 4.23 19.33 -25.26
C THR A 131 4.32 18.14 -24.31
N ASP A 132 3.19 17.54 -23.93
CA ASP A 132 3.17 16.39 -23.02
C ASP A 132 3.85 15.16 -23.66
N LEU A 133 3.64 14.96 -24.96
CA LEU A 133 4.30 13.90 -25.73
C LEU A 133 5.81 14.13 -25.85
N ALA A 134 6.24 15.38 -26.09
CA ALA A 134 7.65 15.75 -26.13
C ALA A 134 8.30 15.51 -24.76
N LEU A 135 7.64 15.92 -23.68
CA LEU A 135 8.11 15.72 -22.31
C LEU A 135 8.22 14.24 -21.96
N HIS A 136 7.20 13.47 -22.31
CA HIS A 136 7.19 12.02 -22.11
C HIS A 136 8.33 11.32 -22.88
N THR A 137 8.64 11.79 -24.09
CA THR A 137 9.76 11.27 -24.90
C THR A 137 11.10 11.66 -24.29
N ALA A 138 11.28 12.92 -23.86
CA ALA A 138 12.48 13.37 -23.17
C ALA A 138 12.74 12.56 -21.89
N PHE A 139 11.70 12.30 -21.09
CA PHE A 139 11.84 11.47 -19.89
C PHE A 139 12.17 10.00 -20.20
N LYS A 140 11.66 9.44 -21.30
CA LYS A 140 12.04 8.10 -21.71
C LYS A 140 13.53 8.03 -22.03
N SER A 141 14.03 8.94 -22.85
CA SER A 141 15.46 9.03 -23.19
C SER A 141 16.32 9.21 -21.94
N TRP A 142 16.02 10.23 -21.13
CA TRP A 142 16.77 10.50 -19.89
C TRP A 142 16.77 9.29 -18.94
N ARG A 143 15.66 8.56 -18.84
CA ARG A 143 15.57 7.37 -17.99
C ARG A 143 16.39 6.20 -18.53
N GLU A 144 16.45 6.01 -19.85
CA GLU A 144 17.31 5.00 -20.48
C GLU A 144 18.79 5.33 -20.23
N ASP A 145 19.18 6.58 -20.44
CA ASP A 145 20.53 7.08 -20.18
C ASP A 145 20.91 6.87 -18.70
N LYS A 146 20.03 7.21 -17.77
CA LYS A 146 20.27 7.02 -16.33
C LYS A 146 20.33 5.56 -15.90
N THR A 147 19.52 4.70 -16.50
CA THR A 147 19.58 3.25 -16.22
C THR A 147 20.92 2.69 -16.66
N LYS A 148 21.41 3.12 -17.84
CA LYS A 148 22.73 2.75 -18.35
C LYS A 148 23.86 3.30 -17.48
N GLU A 149 23.76 4.54 -17.01
CA GLU A 149 24.75 5.18 -16.13
C GLU A 149 24.87 4.47 -14.77
N VAL A 150 23.73 4.17 -14.12
CA VAL A 150 23.71 3.66 -12.73
C VAL A 150 23.86 2.14 -12.65
N TYR A 151 23.25 1.40 -13.58
CA TYR A 151 23.23 -0.07 -13.55
C TYR A 151 24.01 -0.73 -14.70
N GLY A 152 24.43 0.04 -15.71
CA GLY A 152 25.12 -0.48 -16.88
C GLY A 152 24.18 -0.99 -17.97
N GLU A 153 24.72 -1.10 -19.20
CA GLU A 153 24.00 -1.50 -20.40
C GLU A 153 23.28 -2.86 -20.25
N ALA A 154 23.92 -3.83 -19.59
CA ALA A 154 23.35 -5.17 -19.43
C ALA A 154 22.01 -5.15 -18.66
N HIS A 155 21.85 -4.26 -17.66
CA HIS A 155 20.59 -4.13 -16.94
C HIS A 155 19.52 -3.42 -17.78
N LEU A 156 19.92 -2.41 -18.57
CA LEU A 156 19.02 -1.74 -19.49
C LEU A 156 18.43 -2.73 -20.52
N VAL A 157 19.25 -3.62 -21.08
CA VAL A 157 18.80 -4.60 -22.09
C VAL A 157 17.94 -5.70 -21.46
N ASN A 158 18.32 -6.24 -20.30
CA ASN A 158 17.66 -7.42 -19.72
C ASN A 158 16.42 -7.09 -18.87
N ILE A 159 16.39 -5.93 -18.21
CA ILE A 159 15.30 -5.54 -17.28
C ILE A 159 14.53 -4.33 -17.82
N GLY A 160 15.23 -3.38 -18.46
CA GLY A 160 14.65 -2.17 -19.01
C GLY A 160 14.75 -0.95 -18.09
N PRO A 161 14.40 0.23 -18.61
CA PRO A 161 14.55 1.51 -17.91
C PRO A 161 13.58 1.70 -16.73
N SER A 162 12.58 0.83 -16.61
CA SER A 162 11.65 0.82 -15.46
C SER A 162 12.34 0.46 -14.14
N LEU A 163 13.55 -0.14 -14.20
CA LEU A 163 14.39 -0.42 -13.04
C LEU A 163 14.76 0.86 -12.28
N PHE A 164 15.09 1.93 -13.02
CA PHE A 164 15.46 3.22 -12.43
C PHE A 164 14.24 4.04 -11.99
N MET A 165 13.23 4.13 -12.86
CA MET A 165 11.99 4.85 -12.57
C MET A 165 10.78 4.16 -13.22
N SER A 166 9.77 3.81 -12.43
CA SER A 166 8.58 3.12 -12.95
C SER A 166 7.79 3.99 -13.94
N ASN A 167 7.10 3.35 -14.89
CA ASN A 167 6.25 4.05 -15.87
C ASN A 167 5.17 4.90 -15.18
N ASN A 168 4.57 4.39 -14.09
CA ASN A 168 3.56 5.13 -13.32
C ASN A 168 4.13 6.44 -12.73
N THR A 169 5.40 6.44 -12.30
CA THR A 169 6.07 7.64 -11.80
C THR A 169 6.28 8.63 -12.93
N LEU A 170 6.80 8.18 -14.07
CA LEU A 170 7.02 9.01 -15.25
C LEU A 170 5.72 9.65 -15.74
N THR A 171 4.67 8.84 -15.96
CA THR A 171 3.34 9.34 -16.36
C THR A 171 2.82 10.36 -15.35
N ARG A 172 2.98 10.09 -14.05
CA ARG A 172 2.58 11.03 -13.00
C ARG A 172 3.33 12.35 -13.07
N ILE A 173 4.62 12.34 -13.40
CA ILE A 173 5.41 13.57 -13.57
C ILE A 173 4.84 14.38 -14.73
N VAL A 174 4.68 13.76 -15.91
CA VAL A 174 4.11 14.42 -17.10
C VAL A 174 2.74 15.01 -16.79
N ASP A 175 1.87 14.23 -16.14
CA ASP A 175 0.55 14.66 -15.72
C ASP A 175 0.58 15.86 -14.76
N CYS A 176 1.49 15.87 -13.79
CA CYS A 176 1.60 16.99 -12.85
C CYS A 176 2.23 18.22 -13.52
N THR A 177 3.17 18.01 -14.45
CA THR A 177 3.81 19.08 -15.22
C THR A 177 2.80 19.78 -16.12
N HIS A 178 1.92 19.05 -16.80
CA HIS A 178 0.83 19.62 -17.62
C HIS A 178 -0.03 20.64 -16.85
N HIS A 179 -0.24 20.42 -15.54
CA HIS A 179 -1.00 21.31 -14.66
C HIS A 179 -0.11 22.29 -13.88
N PHE A 180 1.16 22.45 -14.26
CA PHE A 180 2.17 23.27 -13.58
C PHE A 180 2.33 22.98 -12.08
N GLN A 181 2.08 21.72 -11.67
CA GLN A 181 2.14 21.28 -10.27
C GLN A 181 3.55 20.87 -9.83
N VAL A 182 4.51 20.75 -10.75
CA VAL A 182 5.92 20.44 -10.46
C VAL A 182 6.79 21.62 -10.86
N GLN A 183 7.14 22.48 -9.90
CA GLN A 183 8.03 23.63 -10.13
C GLN A 183 9.41 23.43 -9.50
N GLY A 184 9.55 22.42 -8.64
CA GLY A 184 10.82 22.05 -8.05
C GLY A 184 10.81 20.67 -7.42
N VAL A 185 11.95 20.30 -6.84
CA VAL A 185 12.18 18.96 -6.24
C VAL A 185 11.20 18.66 -5.10
N LYS A 186 10.79 19.67 -4.33
CA LYS A 186 9.80 19.51 -3.25
C LYS A 186 8.44 19.09 -3.79
N ASP A 187 7.99 19.70 -4.88
CA ASP A 187 6.73 19.37 -5.52
C ASP A 187 6.80 17.99 -6.19
N LEU A 188 7.91 17.71 -6.87
CA LEU A 188 8.18 16.39 -7.46
C LEU A 188 8.09 15.28 -6.41
N ASN A 189 8.74 15.46 -5.26
CA ASN A 189 8.70 14.49 -4.16
C ASN A 189 7.30 14.36 -3.56
N LYS A 190 6.59 15.49 -3.36
CA LYS A 190 5.20 15.49 -2.89
C LYS A 190 4.29 14.68 -3.82
N GLU A 191 4.40 14.91 -5.13
CA GLU A 191 3.49 14.33 -6.13
C GLU A 191 3.80 12.88 -6.47
N THR A 192 5.07 12.50 -6.52
CA THR A 192 5.48 11.15 -6.94
C THR A 192 5.81 10.24 -5.76
N ARG A 193 6.39 10.78 -4.67
CA ARG A 193 7.05 10.02 -3.60
C ARG A 193 8.10 9.03 -4.13
N TRP A 194 8.69 9.34 -5.28
CA TRP A 194 9.72 8.52 -5.88
C TRP A 194 11.00 8.65 -5.05
N GLN A 195 11.59 7.52 -4.67
CA GLN A 195 12.76 7.49 -3.77
C GLN A 195 13.96 8.24 -4.36
N GLY A 196 14.10 8.26 -5.69
CA GLY A 196 15.15 9.00 -6.38
C GLY A 196 14.96 10.53 -6.42
N CYS A 197 13.88 11.08 -5.84
CA CYS A 197 13.65 12.54 -5.87
C CYS A 197 14.76 13.34 -5.19
N LEU A 198 15.36 12.82 -4.11
CA LEU A 198 16.41 13.55 -3.39
C LEU A 198 17.72 13.62 -4.17
N GLU A 199 18.03 12.59 -4.94
CA GLU A 199 19.30 12.46 -5.66
C GLU A 199 19.19 13.01 -7.09
N TYR A 200 18.14 12.63 -7.81
CA TYR A 200 17.97 12.94 -9.24
C TYR A 200 16.86 13.96 -9.50
N GLY A 201 16.17 14.44 -8.46
CA GLY A 201 15.02 15.32 -8.64
C GLY A 201 15.37 16.63 -9.33
N GLN A 202 16.59 17.15 -9.13
CA GLN A 202 17.03 18.37 -9.80
C GLN A 202 17.17 18.16 -11.32
N GLU A 203 17.72 17.02 -11.74
CA GLU A 203 17.83 16.67 -13.16
C GLU A 203 16.45 16.51 -13.80
N VAL A 204 15.53 15.82 -13.11
CA VAL A 204 14.14 15.67 -13.57
C VAL A 204 13.47 17.03 -13.76
N VAL A 205 13.65 17.96 -12.82
CA VAL A 205 13.11 19.33 -12.93
C VAL A 205 13.76 20.08 -14.10
N LEU A 206 15.05 19.88 -14.37
CA LEU A 206 15.70 20.46 -15.55
C LEU A 206 15.13 19.93 -16.87
N VAL A 207 14.81 18.63 -16.94
CA VAL A 207 14.12 18.04 -18.12
C VAL A 207 12.74 18.68 -18.31
N VAL A 208 11.99 18.91 -17.22
CA VAL A 208 10.71 19.64 -17.27
C VAL A 208 10.91 21.04 -17.83
N LEU A 209 11.83 21.82 -17.26
CA LEU A 209 12.04 23.22 -17.64
C LEU A 209 12.57 23.38 -19.07
N LEU A 210 13.28 22.37 -19.59
CA LEU A 210 13.78 22.35 -20.97
C LEU A 210 12.64 22.22 -21.98
N VAL A 211 11.62 21.42 -21.68
CA VAL A 211 10.49 21.16 -22.59
C VAL A 211 9.36 22.17 -22.38
N GLU A 212 9.09 22.52 -21.13
CA GLU A 212 8.02 23.43 -20.75
C GLU A 212 8.59 24.55 -19.85
N PRO A 213 9.14 25.62 -20.45
CA PRO A 213 9.61 26.76 -19.68
C PRO A 213 8.43 27.39 -18.93
N PRO A 214 8.66 27.94 -17.72
CA PRO A 214 7.61 28.61 -16.96
C PRO A 214 6.93 29.67 -17.83
N PRO A 215 5.60 29.84 -17.72
CA PRO A 215 4.92 30.94 -18.39
C PRO A 215 5.63 32.23 -17.97
N GLN A 216 6.25 32.94 -18.91
CA GLN A 216 6.82 34.24 -18.62
C GLN A 216 5.66 35.12 -18.15
N THR A 217 5.63 35.43 -16.85
CA THR A 217 4.77 36.48 -16.33
C THR A 217 5.13 37.73 -17.11
N ARG A 218 4.24 38.16 -18.01
CA ARG A 218 4.35 39.48 -18.63
C ARG A 218 4.55 40.48 -17.49
N PRO A 219 5.53 41.39 -17.56
CA PRO A 219 5.65 42.43 -16.55
C PRO A 219 4.27 43.09 -16.40
N PRO A 220 3.78 43.31 -15.18
CA PRO A 220 2.56 44.07 -14.99
C PRO A 220 2.76 45.38 -15.75
N LEU A 221 1.85 45.68 -16.68
CA LEU A 221 1.84 46.94 -17.41
C LEU A 221 2.13 48.04 -16.41
N VAL A 222 3.24 48.77 -16.65
CA VAL A 222 3.71 49.87 -15.81
C VAL A 222 2.51 50.78 -15.59
N SER A 223 1.94 50.70 -14.39
CA SER A 223 0.89 51.62 -14.00
C SER A 223 1.58 52.96 -13.81
N THR A 224 1.24 53.91 -14.68
CA THR A 224 1.59 55.31 -14.58
C THR A 224 1.50 55.76 -13.11
N PRO A 225 2.54 56.35 -12.52
CA PRO A 225 2.51 56.69 -11.10
C PRO A 225 1.43 57.75 -10.85
N LEU A 226 0.43 57.39 -10.04
CA LEU A 226 -0.56 58.32 -9.52
C LEU A 226 0.12 59.20 -8.45
N PRO A 227 -0.05 60.53 -8.45
CA PRO A 227 0.61 61.41 -7.49
C PRO A 227 0.26 61.07 -6.04
N SER A 228 1.31 60.96 -5.23
CA SER A 228 1.30 60.69 -3.80
C SER A 228 0.43 61.67 -3.01
N ARG A 229 -0.48 61.14 -2.17
CA ARG A 229 -1.00 61.82 -0.98
C ARG A 229 -0.59 61.02 0.26
N LEU A 230 0.03 61.75 1.19
CA LEU A 230 0.59 61.33 2.47
C LEU A 230 -0.47 60.75 3.46
N PRO A 231 -0.03 60.12 4.56
CA PRO A 231 -0.64 58.94 5.14
C PRO A 231 -1.57 59.28 6.32
N ASP A 232 -2.59 58.45 6.51
CA ASP A 232 -3.26 58.34 7.80
C ASP A 232 -3.40 56.89 8.25
N THR A 233 -2.73 56.66 9.38
CA THR A 233 -3.15 55.88 10.54
C THR A 233 -3.29 54.36 10.43
N VAL A 234 -2.30 53.73 11.07
CA VAL A 234 -2.16 52.33 11.49
C VAL A 234 -3.37 51.88 12.32
N ALA A 235 -3.96 50.73 11.96
CA ALA A 235 -4.76 49.92 12.87
C ALA A 235 -4.35 48.45 12.74
N THR A 236 -3.60 48.00 13.74
CA THR A 236 -3.07 46.65 13.91
C THR A 236 -4.18 45.66 14.28
N HIS A 237 -4.22 44.53 13.58
CA HIS A 237 -5.06 43.39 13.93
C HIS A 237 -4.61 42.71 15.23
N THR A 238 -5.55 42.26 16.06
CA THR A 238 -5.30 41.16 17.00
C THR A 238 -6.56 40.32 17.15
N THR A 239 -6.75 39.34 16.27
CA THR A 239 -7.73 38.26 16.46
C THR A 239 -7.03 37.11 17.17
N ILE A 240 -7.43 36.88 18.42
CA ILE A 240 -6.95 35.79 19.27
C ILE A 240 -7.46 34.46 18.70
N ALA A 241 -6.55 33.59 18.30
CA ALA A 241 -6.86 32.21 17.93
C ALA A 241 -7.03 31.37 19.21
N THR A 242 -8.27 31.00 19.53
CA THR A 242 -8.56 30.00 20.58
C THR A 242 -8.16 28.59 20.13
N PRO A 243 -7.53 27.78 21.00
CA PRO A 243 -7.17 26.39 20.69
C PRO A 243 -8.43 25.52 20.63
N THR A 244 -8.71 24.96 19.45
CA THR A 244 -9.79 24.00 19.24
C THR A 244 -9.40 22.65 19.81
N VAL A 245 -10.03 22.27 20.92
CA VAL A 245 -9.93 20.92 21.50
C VAL A 245 -10.48 19.90 20.49
N PRO A 246 -9.79 18.76 20.25
CA PRO A 246 -10.28 17.74 19.34
C PRO A 246 -11.61 17.18 19.84
N ARG A 247 -12.66 17.31 19.02
CA ARG A 247 -13.98 16.76 19.33
C ARG A 247 -13.87 15.25 19.47
N LYS A 248 -14.21 14.73 20.65
CA LYS A 248 -14.33 13.29 20.89
C LYS A 248 -15.48 12.75 20.03
N ASN A 249 -15.22 11.67 19.31
CA ASN A 249 -16.22 11.04 18.45
C ASN A 249 -17.30 10.41 19.32
N LYS A 250 -18.51 10.97 19.25
CA LYS A 250 -19.73 10.41 19.85
C LYS A 250 -20.43 9.51 18.83
N CYS A 251 -20.96 8.38 19.28
CA CYS A 251 -21.80 7.55 18.42
C CYS A 251 -23.01 8.36 17.94
N ARG A 252 -23.29 8.38 16.63
CA ARG A 252 -24.43 9.13 16.08
C ARG A 252 -25.80 8.53 16.43
N ALA A 253 -25.86 7.26 16.84
CA ALA A 253 -27.10 6.61 17.26
C ALA A 253 -27.40 6.85 18.75
N CYS A 254 -26.47 6.48 19.64
CA CYS A 254 -26.71 6.55 21.09
C CYS A 254 -26.03 7.75 21.80
N GLY A 255 -25.20 8.54 21.11
CA GLY A 255 -24.54 9.72 21.67
C GLY A 255 -23.35 9.46 22.60
N VAL A 256 -23.05 8.20 22.93
CA VAL A 256 -21.99 7.81 23.88
C VAL A 256 -20.61 7.86 23.23
N GLU A 257 -19.60 8.29 24.00
CA GLU A 257 -18.19 8.32 23.59
C GLU A 257 -17.56 6.92 23.71
N GLY A 258 -16.63 6.55 22.81
CA GLY A 258 -15.89 5.29 22.87
C GLY A 258 -16.28 4.23 21.83
N HIS A 259 -17.35 4.45 21.05
CA HIS A 259 -17.70 3.61 19.90
C HIS A 259 -18.38 4.45 18.79
N ASN A 260 -18.58 3.84 17.62
CA ASN A 260 -19.33 4.45 16.51
C ASN A 260 -20.55 3.60 16.15
N ILE A 261 -21.45 4.14 15.31
CA ILE A 261 -22.73 3.52 14.91
C ILE A 261 -22.59 2.14 14.23
N ARG A 262 -21.37 1.73 13.87
CA ARG A 262 -21.09 0.45 13.22
C ARG A 262 -20.59 -0.62 14.19
N ASN A 263 -20.45 -0.28 15.48
CA ASN A 263 -20.05 -1.25 16.49
C ASN A 263 -21.27 -2.05 16.99
N GLN A 264 -21.16 -3.37 17.09
CA GLN A 264 -22.29 -4.25 17.41
C GLN A 264 -22.82 -4.09 18.85
N VAL A 265 -22.10 -3.34 19.69
CA VAL A 265 -22.47 -3.05 21.08
C VAL A 265 -23.35 -1.79 21.19
N CYS A 266 -23.63 -1.10 20.08
CA CYS A 266 -24.55 0.03 20.06
C CYS A 266 -26.00 -0.49 20.03
N ALA A 267 -26.62 -0.60 21.22
CA ALA A 267 -28.06 -0.79 21.35
C ALA A 267 -28.82 0.50 21.08
#